data_AF-A0A7R9V3I4-F1
#
_entry.id   AF-A0A7R9V3I4-F1
#
_cell.length_a   1.000
_cell.length_b   1.000
_cell.length_c   1.000
_cell.angle_alpha   90.00
_cell.angle_beta   90.00
_cell.angle_gamma   90.00
#
_symmetry.space_group_name_H-M   'P 1'
#
loop_
_entity.id
_entity.type
_entity.pdbx_description
1 polymer ?
#
loop_
_entity_poly.entity_id
_entity_poly.type
_entity_poly.pdbx_seq_one_letter_code
_entity_poly.pdbx_strand_id
1 'polypeptide(L)'
;MEPQLWHPEATRGRVLAHVDLDAFYAQVEAQVFPHLKGLPLAVVQYDTLATLRGRTSAVAVSDVSRINPGGPSGSIIAVSYEARRFGVKRNMTAADAKKLCRDLQIVQVPSAHGKADLAHYRAHGARVAEVLSRLAVTERASIDEVYLDVTDEAMR
;
A
#
# COMPACT_ATOMS: atom_id res chain seq x y z
N MET A 1 -14.49 39.67 43.03
CA MET A 1 -14.56 39.14 41.65
C MET A 1 -14.32 37.65 41.76
N GLU A 2 -15.36 36.85 41.63
CA GLU A 2 -15.15 35.40 41.50
C GLU A 2 -14.44 35.10 40.18
N PRO A 3 -13.51 34.14 40.14
CA PRO A 3 -12.88 33.74 38.90
C PRO A 3 -13.94 33.09 38.03
N GLN A 4 -14.18 33.69 36.86
CA GLN A 4 -15.08 33.15 35.86
C GLN A 4 -14.49 31.84 35.34
N LEU A 5 -15.00 30.72 35.85
CA LEU A 5 -14.67 29.39 35.36
C LEU A 5 -15.07 29.34 33.88
N TRP A 6 -14.09 29.06 33.04
CA TRP A 6 -14.30 28.77 31.63
C TRP A 6 -15.26 27.59 31.53
N HIS A 7 -16.49 27.85 31.11
CA HIS A 7 -17.43 26.84 30.65
C HIS A 7 -17.34 26.85 29.12
N PRO A 8 -16.51 25.97 28.50
CA PRO A 8 -16.79 25.68 27.12
C PRO A 8 -18.16 25.01 27.15
N GLU A 9 -19.14 25.55 26.43
CA GLU A 9 -20.16 24.67 25.87
C GLU A 9 -19.37 23.49 25.32
N ALA A 10 -19.55 22.31 25.90
CA ALA A 10 -18.88 21.11 25.46
C ALA A 10 -19.34 20.93 24.02
N THR A 11 -18.58 21.47 23.06
CA THR A 11 -18.72 21.16 21.65
C THR A 11 -18.73 19.66 21.63
N ARG A 12 -19.85 19.09 21.19
CA ARG A 12 -20.08 17.65 21.13
C ARG A 12 -18.81 17.07 20.49
N GLY A 13 -17.98 16.40 21.29
CA GLY A 13 -16.61 16.10 20.90
C GLY A 13 -16.63 15.27 19.63
N ARG A 14 -15.79 15.59 18.64
CA ARG A 14 -15.72 14.80 17.42
C ARG A 14 -15.05 13.47 17.70
N VAL A 15 -15.66 12.38 17.23
CA VAL A 15 -15.04 11.05 17.25
C VAL A 15 -14.66 10.72 15.81
N LEU A 16 -13.35 10.66 15.55
CA LEU A 16 -12.80 10.40 14.23
C LEU A 16 -12.16 9.02 14.22
N ALA A 17 -12.49 8.23 13.20
CA ALA A 17 -11.79 6.99 12.89
C ALA A 17 -10.78 7.24 11.76
N HIS A 18 -9.62 6.61 11.84
CA HIS A 18 -8.63 6.54 10.76
C HIS A 18 -8.51 5.08 10.35
N VAL A 19 -8.69 4.82 9.06
CA VAL A 19 -8.57 3.50 8.46
C VAL A 19 -7.39 3.52 7.51
N ASP A 20 -6.42 2.65 7.76
CA ASP A 20 -5.21 2.43 6.96
C ASP A 20 -5.19 0.95 6.52
N LEU A 21 -5.00 0.69 5.23
CA LEU A 21 -5.03 -0.68 4.70
C LEU A 21 -3.68 -1.38 4.86
N ASP A 22 -3.72 -2.51 5.57
CA ASP A 22 -2.59 -3.36 5.86
C ASP A 22 -1.77 -3.76 4.63
N ALA A 23 -0.50 -3.31 4.59
CA ALA A 23 0.46 -3.67 3.53
C ALA A 23 -0.16 -3.58 2.12
N PHE A 24 -0.95 -2.52 1.87
CA PHE A 24 -1.94 -2.40 0.82
C PHE A 24 -1.52 -3.00 -0.54
N TYR A 25 -0.36 -2.61 -1.08
CA TYR A 25 0.06 -3.07 -2.41
C TYR A 25 0.32 -4.58 -2.43
N ALA A 26 0.87 -5.15 -1.36
CA ALA A 26 1.07 -6.60 -1.26
C ALA A 26 -0.27 -7.35 -1.18
N GLN A 27 -1.27 -6.80 -0.49
CA GLN A 27 -2.62 -7.39 -0.47
C GLN A 27 -3.30 -7.32 -1.85
N VAL A 28 -3.17 -6.20 -2.57
CA VAL A 28 -3.68 -6.07 -3.94
C VAL A 28 -3.05 -7.12 -4.85
N GLU A 29 -1.73 -7.29 -4.81
CA GLU A 29 -1.05 -8.32 -5.62
C GLU A 29 -1.44 -9.75 -5.21
N ALA A 30 -1.61 -10.04 -3.92
CA ALA A 30 -2.07 -11.35 -3.47
C ALA A 30 -3.53 -11.64 -3.88
N GLN A 31 -4.35 -10.60 -4.11
CA GLN A 31 -5.69 -10.74 -4.67
C GLN A 31 -5.64 -11.04 -6.18
N VAL A 32 -4.72 -10.39 -6.92
CA VAL A 32 -4.49 -10.64 -8.36
C VAL A 32 -3.86 -12.01 -8.60
N PHE A 33 -2.97 -12.44 -7.70
CA PHE A 33 -2.26 -13.71 -7.75
C PHE A 33 -2.59 -14.56 -6.51
N PRO A 34 -3.74 -15.27 -6.49
CA PRO A 34 -4.21 -15.97 -5.29
C PRO A 34 -3.24 -17.00 -4.71
N HIS A 35 -2.37 -17.57 -5.53
CA HIS A 35 -1.33 -18.52 -5.10
C HIS A 35 -0.21 -17.88 -4.26
N LEU A 36 -0.14 -16.54 -4.21
CA LEU A 36 0.81 -15.80 -3.36
C LEU A 36 0.24 -15.49 -1.96
N LYS A 37 -1.05 -15.77 -1.72
CA LYS A 37 -1.70 -15.46 -0.45
C LYS A 37 -1.07 -16.27 0.69
N GLY A 38 -0.66 -15.57 1.75
CA GLY A 38 0.00 -16.17 2.92
C GLY A 38 1.47 -16.55 2.69
N LEU A 39 2.05 -16.22 1.53
CA LEU A 39 3.48 -16.36 1.29
C LEU A 39 4.21 -15.05 1.62
N PRO A 40 5.50 -15.10 2.00
CA PRO A 40 6.34 -13.91 2.07
C PRO A 40 6.37 -13.20 0.72
N LEU A 41 5.77 -12.01 0.65
CA LEU A 41 5.61 -11.21 -0.56
C LEU A 41 6.15 -9.79 -0.37
N ALA A 42 6.85 -9.28 -1.38
CA ALA A 42 7.21 -7.87 -1.50
C ALA A 42 6.87 -7.33 -2.89
N VAL A 43 6.42 -6.07 -2.93
CA VAL A 43 6.13 -5.36 -4.18
C VAL A 43 7.28 -4.40 -4.47
N VAL A 44 7.80 -4.42 -5.69
CA VAL A 44 8.94 -3.61 -6.11
C VAL A 44 8.59 -2.66 -7.24
N GLN A 45 9.21 -1.49 -7.21
CA GLN A 45 9.13 -0.49 -8.28
C GLN A 45 10.50 -0.35 -8.97
N TYR A 46 10.47 -0.31 -10.31
CA TYR A 46 11.62 -0.11 -11.21
C TYR A 46 12.71 -1.18 -11.17
N ASP A 47 13.59 -1.17 -12.18
CA ASP A 47 14.99 -1.57 -12.06
C ASP A 47 15.78 -0.26 -12.24
N THR A 48 16.25 0.33 -11.15
CA THR A 48 16.93 1.62 -11.17
C THR A 48 18.13 1.63 -12.13
N LEU A 49 18.78 0.47 -12.34
CA LEU A 49 19.93 0.33 -13.21
C LEU A 49 19.55 0.14 -14.69
N ALA A 50 18.43 -0.52 -15.00
CA ALA A 50 17.94 -0.63 -16.37
C ALA A 50 17.51 0.73 -16.93
N THR A 51 16.83 1.55 -16.11
CA THR A 51 16.43 2.92 -16.47
C THR A 51 17.65 3.83 -16.66
N LEU A 52 18.66 3.74 -15.79
CA LEU A 52 19.90 4.52 -15.90
C LEU A 52 20.79 4.11 -17.08
N ARG A 53 20.73 2.85 -17.52
CA ARG A 53 21.53 2.34 -18.65
C ARG A 53 20.85 2.49 -20.03
N GLY A 54 19.71 3.17 -20.10
CA GLY A 54 18.92 3.28 -21.34
C GLY A 54 18.44 1.94 -21.89
N ARG A 55 18.48 0.87 -21.08
CA ARG A 55 17.96 -0.45 -21.41
C ARG A 55 16.49 -0.50 -21.03
N THR A 56 15.69 0.36 -21.66
CA THR A 56 14.23 0.20 -21.63
C THR A 56 13.89 -0.96 -22.54
N SER A 57 13.94 -2.19 -22.03
CA SER A 57 13.14 -3.24 -22.63
C SER A 57 11.69 -2.91 -22.25
N ALA A 58 11.05 -2.08 -23.08
CA ALA A 58 9.63 -1.78 -23.03
C ALA A 58 8.82 -3.02 -23.48
N VAL A 59 9.10 -4.17 -22.89
CA VAL A 59 8.29 -5.37 -23.06
C VAL A 59 7.10 -5.18 -22.14
N ALA A 60 5.91 -5.15 -22.72
CA ALA A 60 4.67 -5.28 -21.97
C ALA A 60 4.75 -6.62 -21.20
N VAL A 61 5.08 -6.52 -19.91
CA VAL A 61 5.24 -7.65 -19.00
C VAL A 61 3.83 -8.22 -18.79
N SER A 62 3.52 -9.37 -19.39
CA SER A 62 2.27 -10.11 -19.12
C SER A 62 2.14 -10.42 -17.63
N ASP A 63 0.91 -10.64 -17.13
CA ASP A 63 0.65 -10.76 -15.68
C ASP A 63 1.55 -11.78 -14.97
N VAL A 64 1.84 -12.93 -15.59
CA VAL A 64 2.72 -13.96 -15.02
C VAL A 64 4.19 -13.52 -14.98
N SER A 65 4.63 -12.72 -15.95
CA SER A 65 6.02 -12.22 -16.01
C SER A 65 6.33 -11.13 -14.97
N ARG A 66 5.33 -10.70 -14.18
CA ARG A 66 5.51 -9.77 -13.05
C ARG A 66 6.00 -10.44 -11.77
N ILE A 67 5.90 -11.78 -11.66
CA ILE A 67 6.30 -12.54 -10.48
C ILE A 67 7.74 -13.02 -10.65
N ASN A 68 8.59 -12.70 -9.67
CA ASN A 68 10.02 -13.00 -9.65
C ASN A 68 10.72 -12.70 -10.99
N PRO A 69 10.56 -11.48 -11.56
CA PRO A 69 11.23 -11.14 -12.81
C PRO A 69 12.74 -11.24 -12.58
N GLY A 70 13.44 -11.97 -13.45
CA GLY A 70 14.88 -12.14 -13.35
C GLY A 70 15.60 -10.79 -13.46
N GLY A 71 15.89 -10.15 -12.34
CA GLY A 71 16.46 -8.79 -12.32
C GLY A 71 16.77 -8.31 -10.89
N PRO A 72 17.94 -7.68 -10.62
CA PRO A 72 18.39 -7.46 -9.25
C PRO A 72 17.82 -6.23 -8.51
N SER A 73 17.10 -5.31 -9.13
CA SER A 73 17.29 -3.89 -8.74
C SER A 73 16.06 -3.07 -8.38
N GLY A 74 14.90 -3.69 -8.17
CA GLY A 74 13.72 -2.94 -7.73
C GLY A 74 13.77 -2.57 -6.26
N SER A 75 13.42 -1.31 -5.97
CA SER A 75 13.22 -0.84 -4.60
C SER A 75 11.89 -1.36 -4.10
N ILE A 76 11.89 -2.01 -2.94
CA ILE A 76 10.69 -2.53 -2.29
C ILE A 76 9.84 -1.36 -1.79
N ILE A 77 8.61 -1.29 -2.29
CA ILE A 77 7.64 -0.26 -1.91
C ILE A 77 6.57 -0.76 -0.95
N ALA A 78 6.32 -2.08 -0.89
CA ALA A 78 5.43 -2.70 0.10
C ALA A 78 5.89 -4.10 0.48
N VAL A 79 5.59 -4.50 1.71
CA VAL A 79 6.04 -5.78 2.30
C VAL A 79 4.89 -6.39 3.09
N SER A 80 4.51 -7.61 2.72
CA SER A 80 3.58 -8.46 3.47
C SER A 80 4.06 -8.74 4.89
N TYR A 81 3.14 -9.04 5.80
CA TYR A 81 3.51 -9.37 7.18
C TYR A 81 4.37 -10.63 7.27
N GLU A 82 4.14 -11.59 6.39
CA GLU A 82 4.90 -12.83 6.26
C GLU A 82 6.37 -12.55 5.92
N ALA A 83 6.64 -11.62 5.00
CA ALA A 83 7.99 -11.20 4.67
C ALA A 83 8.64 -10.34 5.78
N ARG A 84 7.87 -9.50 6.49
CA ARG A 84 8.37 -8.70 7.61
C ARG A 84 8.93 -9.57 8.74
N ARG A 85 8.39 -10.78 8.96
CA ARG A 85 8.90 -11.74 9.96
C ARG A 85 10.36 -12.16 9.72
N PHE A 86 10.81 -12.10 8.47
CA PHE A 86 12.21 -12.37 8.09
C PHE A 86 13.08 -11.11 8.10
N GLY A 87 12.55 -9.96 8.52
CA GLY A 87 13.26 -8.69 8.56
C GLY A 87 13.29 -7.92 7.23
N VAL A 88 12.51 -8.36 6.23
CA VAL A 88 12.35 -7.61 4.97
C VAL A 88 11.64 -6.28 5.24
N LYS A 89 12.15 -5.18 4.66
CA LYS A 89 11.64 -3.82 4.87
C LYS A 89 11.48 -3.07 3.54
N ARG A 90 10.68 -2.01 3.57
CA ARG A 90 10.64 -1.02 2.48
C ARG A 90 12.02 -0.41 2.25
N ASN A 91 12.28 0.06 1.04
CA ASN A 91 13.56 0.61 0.57
C ASN A 91 14.73 -0.38 0.49
N MET A 92 14.52 -1.66 0.83
CA MET A 92 15.49 -2.70 0.48
C MET A 92 15.43 -2.98 -1.02
N THR A 93 16.56 -3.40 -1.59
CA THR A 93 16.56 -4.00 -2.93
C THR A 93 15.95 -5.40 -2.87
N ALA A 94 15.36 -5.86 -3.98
CA ALA A 94 14.90 -7.24 -4.09
C ALA A 94 16.02 -8.26 -3.78
N ALA A 95 17.25 -7.98 -4.23
CA ALA A 95 18.41 -8.81 -3.98
C ALA A 95 18.76 -8.91 -2.48
N ASP A 96 18.76 -7.79 -1.75
CA ASP A 96 19.05 -7.80 -0.31
C ASP A 96 17.92 -8.46 0.48
N ALA A 97 16.67 -8.22 0.11
CA ALA A 97 15.53 -8.88 0.73
C ALA A 97 15.55 -10.40 0.53
N LYS A 98 15.98 -10.88 -0.64
CA LYS A 98 16.18 -12.31 -0.93
C LYS A 98 17.28 -12.97 -0.10
N LYS A 99 18.28 -12.20 0.37
CA LYS A 99 19.29 -12.71 1.33
C LYS A 99 18.66 -12.99 2.71
N LEU A 100 17.66 -12.20 3.10
CA LEU A 100 16.94 -12.36 4.36
C LEU A 100 15.84 -13.44 4.27
N CYS A 101 15.19 -13.55 3.11
CA CYS A 101 14.11 -14.51 2.87
C CYS A 101 14.27 -15.11 1.47
N ARG A 102 14.84 -16.31 1.40
CA ARG A 102 15.12 -17.00 0.12
C ARG A 102 13.84 -17.27 -0.69
N ASP A 103 12.76 -17.61 0.02
CA ASP A 103 11.45 -17.94 -0.56
C ASP A 103 10.56 -16.71 -0.81
N LEU A 104 11.09 -15.50 -0.61
CA LEU A 104 10.37 -14.24 -0.84
C LEU A 104 9.85 -14.15 -2.27
N GLN A 105 8.55 -13.96 -2.42
CA GLN A 105 7.93 -13.66 -3.71
C GLN A 105 8.10 -12.17 -3.99
N ILE A 106 8.63 -11.84 -5.17
CA ILE A 106 8.79 -10.47 -5.62
C ILE A 106 7.76 -10.22 -6.72
N VAL A 107 6.93 -9.21 -6.56
CA VAL A 107 5.99 -8.78 -7.61
C VAL A 107 6.37 -7.39 -8.08
N GLN A 108 6.59 -7.24 -9.38
CA GLN A 108 6.92 -5.96 -9.98
C GLN A 108 5.65 -5.17 -10.32
N VAL A 109 5.66 -3.89 -9.95
CA VAL A 109 4.64 -2.91 -10.38
C VAL A 109 4.66 -2.82 -11.91
N PRO A 110 3.49 -2.84 -12.59
CA PRO A 110 3.44 -2.67 -14.04
C PRO A 110 4.11 -1.36 -14.46
N SER A 111 4.59 -1.29 -15.70
CA SER A 111 5.17 -0.06 -16.24
C SER A 111 4.44 0.35 -17.50
N ALA A 112 4.06 1.63 -17.57
CA ALA A 112 3.46 2.26 -18.73
C ALA A 112 4.26 3.52 -19.07
N HIS A 113 4.59 3.72 -20.35
CA HIS A 113 5.36 4.88 -20.81
C HIS A 113 6.70 5.08 -20.05
N GLY A 114 7.38 3.98 -19.69
CA GLY A 114 8.64 4.02 -18.96
C GLY A 114 8.53 4.43 -17.48
N LYS A 115 7.31 4.51 -16.93
CA LYS A 115 7.03 4.84 -15.53
C LYS A 115 6.21 3.74 -14.88
N ALA A 116 6.31 3.62 -13.56
CA ALA A 116 5.45 2.73 -12.80
C ALA A 116 3.98 3.13 -12.98
N ASP A 117 3.16 2.17 -13.37
CA ASP A 117 1.72 2.33 -13.48
C ASP A 117 1.07 1.90 -12.17
N LEU A 118 0.49 2.87 -11.48
CA LEU A 118 -0.18 2.68 -10.20
C LEU A 118 -1.71 2.68 -10.33
N ALA A 119 -2.26 2.73 -11.55
CA ALA A 119 -3.69 2.85 -11.78
C ALA A 119 -4.49 1.73 -11.11
N HIS A 120 -3.98 0.50 -11.16
CA HIS A 120 -4.62 -0.65 -10.53
C HIS A 120 -4.72 -0.49 -8.99
N TYR A 121 -3.63 -0.12 -8.30
CA TYR A 121 -3.69 0.13 -6.86
C TYR A 121 -4.64 1.29 -6.53
N ARG A 122 -4.64 2.36 -7.34
CA ARG A 122 -5.54 3.51 -7.11
C ARG A 122 -7.00 3.12 -7.21
N ALA A 123 -7.34 2.24 -8.15
CA ALA A 123 -8.68 1.70 -8.32
C ALA A 123 -9.10 0.85 -7.12
N HIS A 124 -8.22 0.00 -6.58
CA HIS A 124 -8.53 -0.78 -5.38
C HIS A 124 -8.75 0.11 -4.15
N GLY A 125 -7.90 1.11 -3.93
CA GLY A 125 -8.06 2.05 -2.81
C GLY A 125 -9.33 2.88 -2.92
N ALA A 126 -9.70 3.29 -4.14
CA ALA A 126 -10.95 4.01 -4.39
C ALA A 126 -12.19 3.16 -4.06
N ARG A 127 -12.19 1.85 -4.38
CA ARG A 127 -13.30 0.96 -4.01
C ARG A 127 -13.47 0.84 -2.50
N VAL A 128 -12.37 0.76 -1.75
CA VAL A 128 -12.45 0.71 -0.28
C VAL A 128 -12.99 2.02 0.29
N ALA A 129 -12.49 3.17 -0.19
CA ALA A 129 -13.00 4.47 0.20
C ALA A 129 -14.50 4.62 -0.12
N GLU A 130 -14.97 4.12 -1.27
CA GLU A 130 -16.39 4.13 -1.65
C GLU A 130 -17.26 3.29 -0.70
N VAL A 131 -16.75 2.18 -0.19
CA VAL A 131 -17.47 1.38 0.82
C VAL A 131 -17.54 2.14 2.15
N LEU A 132 -16.43 2.73 2.59
CA LEU A 132 -16.36 3.50 3.84
C LEU A 132 -17.25 4.75 3.80
N SER A 133 -17.36 5.41 2.64
CA SER A 133 -18.21 6.59 2.47
C SER A 133 -19.71 6.32 2.58
N ARG A 134 -20.13 5.05 2.60
CA ARG A 134 -21.53 4.67 2.86
C ARG A 134 -21.86 4.67 4.36
N LEU A 135 -20.85 4.68 5.23
CA LEU A 135 -21.01 4.59 6.69
C LEU A 135 -20.97 5.95 7.39
N ALA A 136 -20.20 6.89 6.84
CA ALA A 136 -19.94 8.19 7.45
C ALA A 136 -19.48 9.22 6.41
N VAL A 137 -19.38 10.49 6.82
CA VAL A 137 -18.63 11.49 6.07
C VAL A 137 -17.15 11.12 6.10
N THR A 138 -16.50 11.10 4.94
CA THR A 138 -15.11 10.63 4.82
C THR A 138 -14.20 11.64 4.15
N GLU A 139 -12.94 11.65 4.58
CA GLU A 139 -11.84 12.34 3.90
C GLU A 139 -10.77 11.32 3.50
N ARG A 140 -10.47 11.23 2.19
CA ARG A 140 -9.42 10.34 1.71
C ARG A 140 -8.05 11.00 1.88
N ALA A 141 -7.22 10.46 2.77
CA ALA A 141 -5.90 10.99 3.09
C ALA A 141 -4.81 10.49 2.14
N SER A 142 -4.90 9.24 1.69
CA SER A 142 -3.92 8.63 0.79
C SER A 142 -4.55 7.58 -0.13
N ILE A 143 -3.72 6.78 -0.81
CA ILE A 143 -4.24 5.71 -1.67
C ILE A 143 -4.98 4.63 -0.87
N ASP A 144 -4.51 4.37 0.35
CA ASP A 144 -4.92 3.34 1.31
C ASP A 144 -5.39 3.89 2.65
N GLU A 145 -5.49 5.21 2.81
CA GLU A 145 -5.93 5.84 4.06
C GLU A 145 -7.19 6.70 3.90
N VAL A 146 -8.11 6.55 4.85
CA VAL A 146 -9.38 7.29 4.92
C VAL A 146 -9.68 7.68 6.36
N TYR A 147 -10.02 8.95 6.59
CA TYR A 147 -10.63 9.42 7.84
C TYR A 147 -12.16 9.35 7.72
N LEU A 148 -12.82 8.99 8.82
CA LEU A 148 -14.27 8.94 8.93
C LEU A 148 -14.71 9.76 10.14
N ASP A 149 -15.71 10.61 9.97
CA ASP A 149 -16.40 11.27 11.09
C ASP A 149 -17.51 10.34 11.61
N VAL A 150 -17.24 9.68 12.74
CA VAL A 150 -18.16 8.73 13.38
C VAL A 150 -18.81 9.31 14.63
N THR A 151 -18.81 10.65 14.76
CA THR A 151 -19.34 11.34 15.95
C THR A 151 -20.78 10.94 16.24
N ASP A 152 -21.64 10.89 15.22
CA ASP A 152 -23.05 10.54 15.41
C ASP A 152 -23.25 9.07 15.82
N GLU A 153 -22.39 8.15 15.35
CA GLU A 153 -22.48 6.73 15.69
C GLU A 153 -21.94 6.46 17.09
N ALA A 154 -20.84 7.12 17.48
CA ALA A 154 -20.24 6.97 18.80
C ALA A 154 -21.08 7.58 19.94
N MET A 155 -22.04 8.45 19.60
CA MET A 155 -22.91 9.15 20.55
C MET A 155 -24.34 8.56 20.60
N ARG A 156 -24.59 7.44 19.94
CA ARG A 156 -25.84 6.66 20.04
C ARG A 156 -25.79 5.71 21.23
#